data_AF-A0AAU9I895-F1
#
_entry.id   AF-A0AAU9I895-F1
#
_cell.length_a   1.000
_cell.length_b   1.000
_cell.length_c   1.000
_cell.angle_alpha   90.00
_cell.angle_beta   90.00
_cell.angle_gamma   90.00
#
_symmetry.space_group_name_H-M   'P 1'
#
loop_
_entity.id
_entity.type
_entity.pdbx_description
1 polymer ?
#
loop_
_entity_poly.entity_id
_entity_poly.type
_entity_poly.pdbx_seq_one_letter_code
_entity_poly.pdbx_strand_id
1 'polypeptide(L)'
;MNTVGTKVFKEMWNEINIAKQNFHYAKLQLANLYNLMEKLEDVRGQRELSLNEAIAYQNFKKTQTVEQTEWIDTPYHNTVCSNDDSLCHERCSLDYTPNANSSIFTGCACMGSSPNCTVCKCGHNSHYHTKRIPRKVQKTVENILHNVKRQHDWHKARANQLQIEESNCEKDLKKVENSIEDTKRKIRTAVQNLRRVAPNYNIAEEIDGVLQQARMQLKIEKLPKQRAKTRVVIKVLEEIYNNLLG
;
A
#
# COMPACT_ATOMS: atom_id res chain seq x y z
N MET A 1 15.40 2.36 73.34
CA MET A 1 15.81 2.24 71.92
C MET A 1 14.78 2.97 71.07
N ASN A 2 15.23 3.95 70.28
CA ASN A 2 14.36 4.92 69.60
C ASN A 2 13.82 4.32 68.28
N THR A 3 12.75 3.52 68.38
CA THR A 3 12.10 2.79 67.26
C THR A 3 11.37 3.72 66.28
N VAL A 4 11.02 4.94 66.70
CA VAL A 4 10.33 5.94 65.89
C VAL A 4 11.26 6.51 64.81
N GLY A 5 12.51 6.85 65.16
CA GLY A 5 13.49 7.39 64.21
C GLY A 5 13.90 6.38 63.12
N THR A 6 13.98 5.09 63.45
CA THR A 6 14.31 4.02 62.48
C THR A 6 13.18 3.76 61.49
N LYS A 7 11.92 3.89 61.92
CA LYS A 7 10.75 3.71 61.05
C LYS A 7 10.60 4.84 60.04
N VAL A 8 10.72 6.09 60.48
CA VAL A 8 10.65 7.28 59.62
C VAL A 8 11.78 7.28 58.58
N PHE A 9 13.00 6.90 58.98
CA PHE A 9 14.13 6.81 58.05
C PHE A 9 13.91 5.73 56.98
N LYS A 10 13.35 4.57 57.37
CA LYS A 10 13.00 3.48 56.44
C LYS A 10 11.90 3.87 55.45
N GLU A 11 10.88 4.59 55.92
CA GLU A 11 9.79 5.10 55.08
C GLU A 11 10.32 6.15 54.08
N MET A 12 11.15 7.09 54.53
CA MET A 12 11.83 8.06 53.66
C MET A 12 12.67 7.37 52.58
N TRP A 13 13.52 6.43 52.95
CA TRP A 13 14.37 5.70 52.00
C TRP A 13 13.56 4.92 50.96
N ASN A 14 12.42 4.36 51.38
CA ASN A 14 11.52 3.65 50.48
C ASN A 14 10.94 4.58 49.41
N GLU A 15 10.43 5.75 49.80
CA GLU A 15 9.87 6.71 48.85
C GLU A 15 10.94 7.31 47.91
N ILE A 16 12.18 7.53 48.38
CA ILE A 16 13.33 7.94 47.54
C ILE A 16 13.58 6.88 46.45
N ASN A 17 13.64 5.61 46.84
CA ASN A 17 13.86 4.52 45.90
C ASN A 17 12.72 4.39 44.88
N ILE A 18 11.48 4.56 45.30
CA ILE A 18 10.31 4.56 44.41
C ILE A 18 10.43 5.70 43.40
N ALA A 19 10.77 6.91 43.84
CA ALA A 19 10.98 8.05 42.94
C ALA A 19 12.08 7.75 41.91
N LYS A 20 13.26 7.29 42.35
CA LYS A 20 14.39 6.92 41.47
C LYS A 20 14.03 5.85 40.45
N GLN A 21 13.34 4.80 40.86
CA GLN A 21 12.89 3.73 39.97
C GLN A 21 11.92 4.26 38.90
N ASN A 22 10.96 5.11 39.30
CA ASN A 22 10.02 5.71 38.37
C ASN A 22 10.71 6.67 37.39
N PHE A 23 11.70 7.46 37.84
CA PHE A 23 12.51 8.29 36.94
C PHE A 23 13.29 7.45 35.92
N HIS A 24 13.91 6.36 36.37
CA HIS A 24 14.59 5.43 35.48
C HIS A 24 13.63 4.82 34.45
N TYR A 25 12.45 4.39 34.90
CA TYR A 25 11.42 3.84 34.02
C TYR A 25 10.92 4.87 33.00
N ALA A 26 10.70 6.12 33.41
CA ALA A 26 10.32 7.21 32.50
C ALA A 26 11.36 7.42 31.40
N LYS A 27 12.66 7.37 31.74
CA LYS A 27 13.76 7.45 30.78
C LYS A 27 13.71 6.32 29.74
N LEU A 28 13.43 5.09 30.17
CA LEU A 28 13.29 3.94 29.27
C LEU A 28 12.08 4.09 28.34
N GLN A 29 10.93 4.52 28.88
CA GLN A 29 9.71 4.73 28.08
C GLN A 29 9.90 5.83 27.03
N LEU A 30 10.61 6.91 27.36
CA LEU A 30 10.92 7.97 26.41
C LEU A 30 11.84 7.50 25.27
N ALA A 31 12.81 6.63 25.56
CA ALA A 31 13.62 6.00 24.53
C ALA A 31 12.78 5.12 23.58
N ASN A 32 11.82 4.36 24.15
CA ASN A 32 10.89 3.56 23.38
C ASN A 32 9.95 4.40 22.50
N LEU A 33 9.39 5.49 23.06
CA LEU A 33 8.51 6.43 22.34
C LEU A 33 9.18 6.91 21.05
N TYR A 34 10.44 7.35 21.16
CA TYR A 34 11.17 7.82 20.00
C TYR A 34 11.40 6.72 18.97
N ASN A 35 11.81 5.52 19.39
CA ASN A 35 12.06 4.42 18.45
C ASN A 35 10.78 4.08 17.65
N LEU A 36 9.61 4.17 18.30
CA LEU A 36 8.32 4.04 17.63
C LEU A 36 8.03 5.19 16.67
N MET A 37 8.33 6.44 17.04
CA MET A 37 8.19 7.59 16.14
C MET A 37 9.07 7.47 14.89
N GLU A 38 10.32 7.04 15.05
CA GLU A 38 11.26 6.81 13.95
C GLU A 38 10.76 5.69 13.03
N LYS A 39 10.33 4.57 13.61
CA LYS A 39 9.71 3.48 12.85
C LYS A 39 8.46 3.96 12.10
N LEU A 40 7.63 4.80 12.72
CA LEU A 40 6.42 5.34 12.10
C LEU A 40 6.76 6.24 10.90
N GLU A 41 7.78 7.09 11.03
CA GLU A 41 8.26 7.94 9.93
C GLU A 41 8.76 7.09 8.75
N ASP A 42 9.57 6.05 9.02
CA ASP A 42 10.07 5.15 7.99
C ASP A 42 8.94 4.38 7.28
N VAL A 43 8.00 3.82 8.05
CA VAL A 43 6.82 3.12 7.49
C VAL A 43 5.99 4.05 6.61
N ARG A 44 5.78 5.30 7.03
CA ARG A 44 5.08 6.32 6.23
C ARG A 44 5.82 6.62 4.93
N GLY A 45 7.13 6.81 4.98
CA GLY A 45 7.96 7.03 3.80
C GLY A 45 7.90 5.86 2.82
N GLN A 46 8.04 4.63 3.30
CA GLN A 46 7.92 3.42 2.47
C GLN A 46 6.51 3.28 1.85
N ARG A 47 5.46 3.65 2.60
CA ARG A 47 4.08 3.59 2.13
C ARG A 47 3.85 4.59 0.99
N GLU A 48 4.34 5.81 1.15
CA GLU A 48 4.27 6.84 0.12
C GLU A 48 5.01 6.42 -1.16
N LEU A 49 6.23 5.88 -1.02
CA LEU A 49 6.97 5.32 -2.16
C LEU A 49 6.18 4.22 -2.88
N SER A 50 5.61 3.28 -2.12
CA SER A 50 4.80 2.18 -2.69
C SER A 50 3.54 2.70 -3.40
N LEU A 51 2.90 3.75 -2.89
CA LEU A 51 1.75 4.38 -3.54
C LEU A 51 2.16 5.05 -4.85
N ASN A 52 3.27 5.78 -4.86
CA ASN A 52 3.81 6.43 -6.05
C ASN A 52 4.19 5.40 -7.14
N GLU A 53 4.79 4.28 -6.74
CA GLU A 53 5.08 3.18 -7.65
C GLU A 53 3.80 2.54 -8.19
N ALA A 54 2.77 2.33 -7.37
CA ALA A 54 1.48 1.83 -7.85
C ALA A 54 0.88 2.78 -8.91
N ILE A 55 0.92 4.09 -8.69
CA ILE A 55 0.48 5.09 -9.67
C ILE A 55 1.30 5.00 -10.96
N ALA A 56 2.62 4.85 -10.86
CA ALA A 56 3.49 4.71 -12.04
C ALA A 56 3.11 3.52 -12.93
N TYR A 57 2.59 2.44 -12.35
CA TYR A 57 2.15 1.25 -13.07
C TYR A 57 0.64 1.19 -13.34
N GLN A 58 -0.13 2.24 -13.07
CA GLN A 58 -1.60 2.22 -13.21
C GLN A 58 -2.10 2.00 -14.65
N ASN A 59 -1.30 2.39 -15.64
CA ASN A 59 -1.64 2.31 -17.07
C ASN A 59 -1.29 0.94 -17.68
N PHE A 60 -1.68 -0.15 -17.02
CA PHE A 60 -1.44 -1.52 -17.50
C PHE A 60 -2.43 -1.96 -18.58
N LYS A 61 -3.47 -1.18 -18.86
CA LYS A 61 -4.43 -1.41 -19.94
C LYS A 61 -3.97 -0.65 -21.18
N LYS A 62 -3.75 -1.36 -22.28
CA LYS A 62 -3.43 -0.77 -23.57
C LYS A 62 -4.55 -1.07 -24.55
N THR A 63 -5.15 -0.02 -25.06
CA THR A 63 -6.14 -0.12 -26.12
C THR A 63 -5.41 -0.23 -27.47
N GLN A 64 -5.79 -1.21 -28.29
CA GLN A 64 -5.32 -1.31 -29.67
C GLN A 64 -6.49 -1.55 -30.62
N THR A 65 -6.43 -0.94 -31.79
CA THR A 65 -7.38 -1.18 -32.87
C THR A 65 -6.87 -2.34 -33.71
N VAL A 66 -7.66 -3.39 -33.83
CA VAL A 66 -7.39 -4.54 -34.70
C VAL A 66 -8.41 -4.57 -35.82
N GLU A 67 -7.96 -4.93 -37.01
CA GLU A 67 -8.84 -5.20 -38.15
C GLU A 67 -9.36 -6.64 -38.04
N GLN A 68 -10.68 -6.81 -38.01
CA GLN A 68 -11.34 -8.11 -38.03
C GLN A 68 -12.26 -8.20 -39.25
N THR A 69 -12.27 -9.34 -39.93
CA THR A 69 -13.27 -9.62 -40.96
C THR A 69 -14.56 -10.10 -40.32
N GLU A 70 -15.67 -9.43 -40.62
CA GLU A 70 -17.02 -9.84 -40.23
C GLU A 70 -17.90 -10.06 -41.44
N TRP A 71 -18.77 -11.06 -41.36
CA TRP A 71 -19.80 -11.31 -42.37
C TRP A 71 -21.03 -10.47 -42.06
N ILE A 72 -21.34 -9.53 -42.93
CA ILE A 72 -22.47 -8.60 -42.76
C ILE A 72 -23.57 -8.99 -43.74
N ASP A 73 -24.82 -8.93 -43.30
CA ASP A 73 -25.98 -9.28 -44.11
C ASP A 73 -26.14 -8.34 -45.32
N THR A 74 -26.57 -8.89 -46.45
CA THR A 74 -26.84 -8.20 -47.71
C THR A 74 -28.25 -8.51 -48.22
N PRO A 75 -28.94 -7.57 -48.90
CA PRO A 75 -30.27 -7.83 -49.44
C PRO A 75 -30.26 -8.80 -50.63
N TYR A 76 -29.09 -9.03 -51.23
CA TYR A 76 -28.82 -9.98 -52.32
C TYR A 76 -27.96 -11.14 -51.81
N HIS A 77 -27.83 -12.20 -52.61
CA HIS A 77 -26.97 -13.33 -52.30
C HIS A 77 -25.64 -13.26 -53.04
N ASN A 78 -24.62 -13.82 -52.42
CA ASN A 78 -23.25 -13.90 -52.90
C ASN A 78 -22.83 -15.36 -52.95
N THR A 79 -21.90 -15.69 -53.84
CA THR A 79 -21.30 -17.02 -53.92
C THR A 79 -20.04 -17.07 -53.07
N VAL A 80 -20.04 -17.97 -52.09
CA VAL A 80 -18.93 -18.20 -51.16
C VAL A 80 -18.44 -19.64 -51.31
N CYS A 81 -17.14 -19.85 -51.16
CA CYS A 81 -16.54 -21.17 -51.16
C CYS A 81 -16.53 -21.76 -49.75
N SER A 82 -17.02 -22.98 -49.59
CA SER A 82 -17.08 -23.70 -48.31
C SER A 82 -15.74 -24.24 -47.83
N ASN A 83 -14.71 -24.25 -48.68
CA ASN A 83 -13.40 -24.81 -48.34
C ASN A 83 -12.48 -23.78 -47.68
N ASP A 84 -12.59 -22.50 -48.07
CA ASP A 84 -11.69 -21.43 -47.64
C ASP A 84 -12.41 -20.14 -47.23
N ASP A 85 -13.74 -20.16 -47.17
CA ASP A 85 -14.61 -19.01 -46.86
C ASP A 85 -14.40 -17.78 -47.77
N SER A 86 -13.82 -17.97 -48.95
CA SER A 86 -13.60 -16.86 -49.89
C SER A 86 -14.91 -16.39 -50.52
N LEU A 87 -15.12 -15.06 -50.56
CA LEU A 87 -16.14 -14.43 -51.39
C LEU A 87 -15.74 -14.55 -52.87
N CYS A 88 -16.32 -15.50 -53.57
CA CYS A 88 -15.95 -15.82 -54.95
C CYS A 88 -16.70 -14.99 -55.99
N HIS A 89 -17.95 -14.60 -55.69
CA HIS A 89 -18.75 -13.72 -56.55
C HIS A 89 -19.78 -12.93 -55.73
N GLU A 90 -19.76 -11.61 -55.83
CA GLU A 90 -20.76 -10.75 -55.22
C GLU A 90 -22.00 -10.62 -56.14
N ARG A 91 -23.21 -10.58 -55.57
CA ARG A 91 -24.50 -10.42 -56.30
C ARG A 91 -24.68 -11.44 -57.43
N CYS A 92 -24.60 -12.73 -57.09
CA CYS A 92 -24.85 -13.76 -58.08
C CYS A 92 -26.30 -13.66 -58.62
N SER A 93 -26.47 -13.88 -59.92
CA SER A 93 -27.76 -13.83 -60.60
C SER A 93 -28.43 -15.20 -60.73
N LEU A 94 -27.76 -16.26 -60.28
CA LEU A 94 -28.30 -17.62 -60.28
C LEU A 94 -29.35 -17.80 -59.19
N ASP A 95 -30.14 -18.87 -59.27
CA ASP A 95 -31.11 -19.17 -58.22
C ASP A 95 -30.44 -19.42 -56.86
N TYR A 96 -31.05 -18.87 -55.81
CA TYR A 96 -30.50 -18.96 -54.46
C TYR A 96 -30.37 -20.43 -54.02
N THR A 97 -29.14 -20.86 -53.72
CA THR A 97 -28.80 -22.24 -53.38
C THR A 97 -27.91 -22.23 -52.16
N PRO A 98 -28.46 -22.40 -50.93
CA PRO A 98 -27.72 -22.18 -49.69
C PRO A 98 -26.71 -23.29 -49.35
N ASN A 99 -26.78 -24.42 -50.05
CA ASN A 99 -25.95 -25.59 -49.81
C ASN A 99 -24.88 -25.73 -50.91
N ALA A 100 -23.73 -26.26 -50.51
CA ALA A 100 -22.70 -26.68 -51.45
C ALA A 100 -23.15 -27.90 -52.29
N ASN A 101 -22.30 -28.32 -53.22
CA ASN A 101 -22.48 -29.50 -54.07
C ASN A 101 -23.61 -29.41 -55.12
N SER A 102 -23.93 -28.20 -55.57
CA SER A 102 -24.87 -27.98 -56.68
C SER A 102 -24.13 -27.75 -58.01
N SER A 103 -24.68 -28.28 -59.10
CA SER A 103 -24.20 -28.00 -60.46
C SER A 103 -24.53 -26.58 -60.91
N ILE A 104 -25.47 -25.88 -60.27
CA ILE A 104 -25.83 -24.50 -60.65
C ILE A 104 -24.63 -23.56 -60.66
N PHE A 105 -23.66 -23.80 -59.78
CA PHE A 105 -22.46 -22.99 -59.64
C PHE A 105 -21.50 -23.09 -60.81
N THR A 106 -21.64 -24.08 -61.72
CA THR A 106 -20.86 -24.10 -62.97
C THR A 106 -21.18 -22.88 -63.84
N GLY A 107 -22.39 -22.33 -63.72
CA GLY A 107 -22.81 -21.11 -64.41
C GLY A 107 -22.47 -19.82 -63.66
N CYS A 108 -21.81 -19.91 -62.50
CA CYS A 108 -21.47 -18.70 -61.74
C CYS A 108 -20.33 -17.95 -62.43
N ALA A 109 -20.40 -16.62 -62.45
CA ALA A 109 -19.37 -15.79 -63.07
C ALA A 109 -17.95 -16.05 -62.51
N CYS A 110 -17.83 -16.51 -61.26
CA CYS A 110 -16.53 -16.88 -60.69
C CYS A 110 -15.90 -18.12 -61.34
N MET A 111 -16.66 -18.99 -61.99
CA MET A 111 -16.13 -20.13 -62.75
C MET A 111 -15.58 -19.68 -64.11
N GLY A 112 -16.18 -18.64 -64.71
CA GLY A 112 -15.83 -18.21 -66.07
C GLY A 112 -15.92 -19.38 -67.05
N SER A 113 -14.86 -19.61 -67.82
CA SER A 113 -14.73 -20.76 -68.73
C SER A 113 -13.89 -21.91 -68.14
N SER A 114 -13.60 -21.89 -66.83
CA SER A 114 -12.72 -22.84 -66.15
C SER A 114 -13.55 -23.87 -65.36
N PRO A 115 -13.09 -25.13 -65.24
CA PRO A 115 -13.71 -26.12 -64.36
C PRO A 115 -13.59 -25.76 -62.87
N ASN A 116 -12.64 -24.90 -62.52
CA ASN A 116 -12.39 -24.41 -61.17
C ASN A 116 -12.65 -22.92 -61.06
N CYS A 117 -13.09 -22.48 -59.89
CA CYS A 117 -13.31 -21.08 -59.58
C CYS A 117 -12.02 -20.26 -59.79
N THR A 118 -12.14 -19.13 -60.48
CA THR A 118 -11.03 -18.22 -60.76
C THR A 118 -10.50 -17.53 -59.49
N VAL A 119 -11.34 -17.42 -58.45
CA VAL A 119 -11.00 -16.78 -57.15
C VAL A 119 -10.33 -17.77 -56.19
N CYS A 120 -11.04 -18.80 -55.73
CA CYS A 120 -10.57 -19.74 -54.69
C CYS A 120 -9.90 -21.02 -55.22
N LYS A 121 -9.90 -21.23 -56.54
CA LYS A 121 -9.39 -22.44 -57.22
C LYS A 121 -10.10 -23.75 -56.89
N CYS A 122 -11.16 -23.72 -56.08
CA CYS A 122 -12.00 -24.89 -55.80
C CYS A 122 -13.02 -25.13 -56.92
N GLY A 123 -13.51 -26.38 -57.02
CA GLY A 123 -14.55 -26.76 -57.98
C GLY A 123 -15.94 -26.16 -57.65
N HIS A 124 -16.86 -26.22 -58.60
CA HIS A 124 -18.22 -25.69 -58.43
C HIS A 124 -18.99 -26.31 -57.26
N ASN A 125 -18.71 -27.57 -56.95
CA ASN A 125 -19.30 -28.29 -55.83
C ASN A 125 -18.91 -27.73 -54.46
N SER A 126 -17.89 -26.89 -54.37
CA SER A 126 -17.46 -26.27 -53.11
C SER A 126 -18.07 -24.88 -52.88
N HIS A 127 -19.06 -24.47 -53.67
CA HIS A 127 -19.65 -23.13 -53.60
C HIS A 127 -21.10 -23.18 -53.13
N TYR A 128 -21.52 -22.14 -52.40
CA TYR A 128 -22.89 -21.97 -51.93
C TYR A 128 -23.29 -20.50 -51.93
N HIS A 129 -24.59 -20.23 -51.90
CA HIS A 129 -25.13 -18.88 -51.76
C HIS A 129 -25.34 -18.51 -50.30
N THR A 130 -24.89 -17.31 -49.93
CA THR A 130 -25.21 -16.69 -48.65
C THR A 130 -25.60 -15.23 -48.86
N LYS A 131 -26.50 -14.71 -48.02
CA LYS A 131 -26.87 -13.29 -48.01
C LYS A 131 -25.93 -12.48 -47.12
N ARG A 132 -24.63 -12.77 -47.17
CA ARG A 132 -23.60 -12.12 -46.36
C ARG A 132 -22.38 -11.79 -47.19
N ILE A 133 -21.65 -10.73 -46.82
CA ILE A 133 -20.39 -10.32 -47.44
C ILE A 133 -19.32 -10.08 -46.36
N PRO A 134 -18.07 -10.52 -46.54
CA PRO A 134 -17.01 -10.22 -45.59
C PRO A 134 -16.62 -8.74 -45.71
N ARG A 135 -16.63 -8.01 -44.60
CA ARG A 135 -16.09 -6.65 -44.51
C ARG A 135 -15.06 -6.56 -43.40
N LYS A 136 -14.03 -5.77 -43.66
CA LYS A 136 -13.04 -5.38 -42.65
C LYS A 136 -13.68 -4.34 -41.74
N VAL A 137 -13.81 -4.67 -40.46
CA VAL A 137 -14.26 -3.74 -39.42
C VAL A 137 -13.11 -3.49 -38.45
N GLN A 138 -12.99 -2.24 -38.01
CA GLN A 138 -12.05 -1.90 -36.94
C GLN A 138 -12.71 -2.19 -35.59
N LYS A 139 -12.05 -3.01 -34.77
CA LYS A 139 -12.46 -3.24 -33.40
C LYS A 139 -11.38 -2.80 -32.43
N THR A 140 -11.84 -2.18 -31.37
CA THR A 140 -11.00 -1.78 -30.25
C THR A 140 -10.93 -2.95 -29.27
N VAL A 141 -9.73 -3.48 -29.05
CA VAL A 141 -9.48 -4.51 -28.03
C VAL A 141 -8.62 -3.94 -26.91
N GLU A 142 -8.99 -4.23 -25.67
CA GLU A 142 -8.19 -3.93 -24.49
C GLU A 142 -7.21 -5.08 -24.26
N ASN A 143 -5.91 -4.78 -24.35
CA ASN A 143 -4.87 -5.73 -23.99
C ASN A 143 -4.33 -5.37 -22.60
N ILE A 144 -4.21 -6.39 -21.74
CA ILE A 144 -3.66 -6.22 -20.39
C ILE A 144 -2.17 -6.54 -20.45
N LEU A 145 -1.33 -5.56 -20.12
CA LEU A 145 0.09 -5.75 -19.91
C LEU A 145 0.30 -6.46 -18.57
N HIS A 146 0.21 -7.80 -18.56
CA HIS A 146 0.20 -8.61 -17.34
C HIS A 146 1.38 -8.34 -16.39
N ASN A 147 2.58 -8.06 -16.92
CA ASN A 147 3.73 -7.70 -16.09
C ASN A 147 3.54 -6.35 -15.39
N VAL A 148 3.03 -5.34 -16.09
CA VAL A 148 2.75 -4.01 -15.53
C VAL A 148 1.64 -4.10 -14.48
N LYS A 149 0.58 -4.88 -14.78
CA LYS A 149 -0.50 -5.14 -13.81
C LYS A 149 0.02 -5.82 -12.54
N ARG A 150 0.92 -6.80 -12.68
CA ARG A 150 1.54 -7.49 -11.54
C ARG A 150 2.32 -6.53 -10.65
N GLN A 151 3.10 -5.64 -11.25
CA GLN A 151 3.84 -4.60 -10.50
C GLN A 151 2.86 -3.67 -9.76
N HIS A 152 1.87 -3.12 -10.47
CA HIS A 152 0.82 -2.29 -9.87
C HIS A 152 0.17 -2.98 -8.65
N ASP A 153 -0.27 -4.23 -8.82
CA ASP A 153 -0.96 -4.97 -7.76
C ASP A 153 -0.03 -5.26 -6.58
N TRP A 154 1.25 -5.55 -6.84
CA TRP A 154 2.26 -5.76 -5.80
C TRP A 154 2.49 -4.49 -4.97
N HIS A 155 2.74 -3.35 -5.61
CA HIS A 155 2.96 -2.07 -4.92
C HIS A 155 1.72 -1.64 -4.13
N LYS A 156 0.52 -1.86 -4.68
CA LYS A 156 -0.75 -1.60 -3.98
C LYS A 156 -0.93 -2.49 -2.75
N ALA A 157 -0.64 -3.79 -2.85
CA ALA A 157 -0.68 -4.71 -1.72
C ALA A 157 0.35 -4.34 -0.64
N ARG A 158 1.56 -3.96 -1.05
CA ARG A 158 2.61 -3.49 -0.14
C ARG A 158 2.20 -2.22 0.59
N ALA A 159 1.62 -1.24 -0.10
CA ALA A 159 1.10 -0.01 0.52
C ALA A 159 0.00 -0.30 1.57
N ASN A 160 -0.90 -1.25 1.29
CA ASN A 160 -1.93 -1.67 2.25
C ASN A 160 -1.31 -2.34 3.48
N GLN A 161 -0.30 -3.19 3.29
CA GLN A 161 0.41 -3.82 4.40
C GLN A 161 1.10 -2.77 5.29
N LEU A 162 1.77 -1.80 4.67
CA LEU A 162 2.43 -0.71 5.39
C LEU A 162 1.42 0.19 6.12
N GLN A 163 0.21 0.38 5.58
CA GLN A 163 -0.86 1.10 6.28
C GLN A 163 -1.32 0.38 7.57
N ILE A 164 -1.38 -0.96 7.55
CA ILE A 164 -1.69 -1.76 8.74
C ILE A 164 -0.56 -1.62 9.77
N GLU A 165 0.69 -1.69 9.32
CA GLU A 165 1.86 -1.48 10.19
C GLU A 165 1.89 -0.07 10.79
N GLU A 166 1.59 0.96 9.99
CA GLU A 166 1.44 2.35 10.44
C GLU A 166 0.41 2.45 11.57
N SER A 167 -0.79 1.87 11.38
CA SER A 167 -1.85 1.86 12.40
C SER A 167 -1.42 1.15 13.69
N ASN A 168 -0.64 0.08 13.59
CA ASN A 168 -0.11 -0.62 14.76
C ASN A 168 0.94 0.22 15.49
N CYS A 169 1.86 0.87 14.77
CA CYS A 169 2.83 1.80 15.34
C CYS A 169 2.12 2.96 16.07
N GLU A 170 1.07 3.52 15.51
CA GLU A 170 0.27 4.58 16.16
C GLU A 170 -0.41 4.11 17.45
N LYS A 171 -0.94 2.88 17.46
CA LYS A 171 -1.51 2.28 18.69
C LYS A 171 -0.45 2.09 19.77
N ASP A 172 0.72 1.61 19.40
CA ASP A 172 1.81 1.38 20.35
C ASP A 172 2.40 2.70 20.86
N LEU A 173 2.50 3.71 20.00
CA LEU A 173 2.87 5.08 20.38
C LEU A 173 1.94 5.59 21.50
N LYS A 174 0.63 5.48 21.29
CA LYS A 174 -0.38 5.92 22.25
C LYS A 174 -0.29 5.17 23.58
N LYS A 175 0.04 3.88 23.57
CA LYS A 175 0.26 3.10 24.82
C LYS A 175 1.47 3.62 25.59
N VAL A 176 2.57 3.93 24.90
CA VAL A 176 3.79 4.46 25.53
C VAL A 176 3.54 5.86 26.09
N GLU A 177 2.83 6.72 25.37
CA GLU A 177 2.43 8.05 25.85
C GLU A 177 1.60 7.95 27.15
N ASN A 178 0.61 7.06 27.18
CA ASN A 178 -0.17 6.80 28.40
C ASN A 178 0.72 6.30 29.55
N SER A 179 1.67 5.40 29.27
CA SER A 179 2.60 4.89 30.30
C SER A 179 3.52 5.99 30.84
N ILE A 180 3.93 6.95 30.01
CA ILE A 180 4.71 8.12 30.44
C ILE A 180 3.87 8.99 31.39
N GLU A 181 2.61 9.28 31.05
CA GLU A 181 1.72 10.06 31.90
C GLU A 181 1.45 9.38 33.26
N ASP A 182 1.26 8.07 33.27
CA ASP A 182 1.13 7.31 34.51
C ASP A 182 2.41 7.34 35.35
N THR A 183 3.58 7.30 34.70
CA THR A 183 4.87 7.41 35.39
C THR A 183 5.05 8.81 35.99
N LYS A 184 4.68 9.87 35.27
CA LYS A 184 4.67 11.25 35.80
C LYS A 184 3.80 11.34 37.06
N ARG A 185 2.61 10.72 37.05
CA ARG A 185 1.71 10.69 38.21
C ARG A 185 2.37 9.99 39.41
N LYS A 186 2.98 8.83 39.21
CA LYS A 186 3.69 8.07 40.26
C LYS A 186 4.85 8.87 40.86
N ILE A 187 5.62 9.57 40.03
CA ILE A 187 6.70 10.46 40.50
C ILE A 187 6.13 11.57 41.39
N ARG A 188 5.06 12.25 40.96
CA ARG A 188 4.41 13.29 41.77
C ARG A 188 3.96 12.75 43.13
N THR A 189 3.30 11.59 43.16
CA THR A 189 2.85 10.96 44.41
C THR A 189 4.02 10.62 45.33
N ALA A 190 5.10 10.04 44.80
CA ALA A 190 6.29 9.72 45.61
C ALA A 190 6.92 10.98 46.21
N VAL A 191 7.00 12.08 45.44
CA VAL A 191 7.54 13.35 45.94
C VAL A 191 6.63 14.00 46.98
N GLN A 192 5.31 13.96 46.80
CA GLN A 192 4.36 14.43 47.81
C GLN A 192 4.47 13.63 49.11
N ASN A 193 4.61 12.30 49.02
CA ASN A 193 4.84 11.45 50.17
C ASN A 193 6.16 11.81 50.87
N LEU A 194 7.25 11.98 50.11
CA LEU A 194 8.54 12.37 50.67
C LEU A 194 8.49 13.69 51.42
N ARG A 195 7.82 14.71 50.87
CA ARG A 195 7.62 15.99 51.58
C ARG A 195 6.90 15.80 52.92
N ARG A 196 6.01 14.82 53.04
CA ARG A 196 5.28 14.50 54.28
C ARG A 196 6.14 13.77 55.31
N VAL A 197 6.92 12.76 54.90
CA VAL A 197 7.75 11.97 55.84
C VAL A 197 9.13 12.57 56.11
N ALA A 198 9.65 13.42 55.22
CA ALA A 198 10.97 14.04 55.32
C ALA A 198 10.96 15.48 54.76
N PRO A 199 10.39 16.45 55.50
CA PRO A 199 10.21 17.84 55.02
C PRO A 199 11.52 18.56 54.66
N ASN A 200 12.62 18.16 55.30
CA ASN A 200 13.95 18.76 55.12
C ASN A 200 14.78 18.03 54.05
N TYR A 201 14.25 16.99 53.40
CA TYR A 201 14.97 16.25 52.38
C TYR A 201 14.93 16.99 51.04
N ASN A 202 16.10 17.35 50.52
CA ASN A 202 16.21 18.15 49.30
C ASN A 202 16.09 17.29 48.03
N ILE A 203 14.87 16.90 47.69
CA ILE A 203 14.54 16.14 46.47
C ILE A 203 15.00 16.88 45.20
N ALA A 204 15.08 18.22 45.26
CA ALA A 204 15.52 19.02 44.14
C ALA A 204 16.96 18.69 43.72
N GLU A 205 17.87 18.40 44.65
CA GLU A 205 19.24 17.97 44.32
C GLU A 205 19.29 16.64 43.58
N GLU A 206 18.43 15.67 43.98
CA GLU A 206 18.38 14.37 43.30
C GLU A 206 17.79 14.48 41.89
N ILE A 207 16.76 15.30 41.71
CA ILE A 207 16.18 15.54 40.38
C ILE A 207 17.14 16.36 39.52
N ASP A 208 17.85 17.35 40.07
CA ASP A 208 18.88 18.11 39.36
C ASP A 208 20.02 17.18 38.92
N GLY A 209 20.43 16.22 39.75
CA GLY A 209 21.42 15.21 39.37
C GLY A 209 21.02 14.38 38.14
N VAL A 210 19.74 13.99 38.04
CA VAL A 210 19.21 13.27 36.87
C VAL A 210 19.12 14.18 35.64
N LEU A 211 18.71 15.45 35.82
CA LEU A 211 18.71 16.47 34.77
C LEU A 211 20.11 16.76 34.24
N GLN A 212 21.10 16.86 35.12
CA GLN A 212 22.52 17.06 34.78
C GLN A 212 23.04 15.90 33.94
N GLN A 213 22.74 14.65 34.32
CA GLN A 213 23.10 13.48 33.53
C GLN A 213 22.44 13.49 32.13
N ALA A 214 21.16 13.83 32.03
CA ALA A 214 20.47 13.95 30.75
C ALA A 214 21.07 15.08 29.88
N ARG A 215 21.38 16.24 30.47
CA ARG A 215 22.06 17.36 29.79
C ARG A 215 23.47 16.99 29.34
N MET A 216 24.20 16.19 30.11
CA MET A 216 25.53 15.69 29.74
C MET A 216 25.44 14.71 28.58
N GLN A 217 24.45 13.81 28.60
CA GLN A 217 24.13 12.91 27.48
C GLN A 217 23.88 13.70 26.18
N LEU A 218 23.09 14.79 26.27
CA LEU A 218 22.82 15.67 25.12
C LEU A 218 24.09 16.30 24.53
N LYS A 219 25.08 16.62 25.37
CA LYS A 219 26.36 17.22 24.92
C LYS A 219 27.22 16.22 24.15
N ILE A 220 27.27 14.96 24.58
CA ILE A 220 28.10 13.91 23.97
C ILE A 220 27.46 13.29 22.72
N GLU A 221 26.14 13.42 22.56
CA GLU A 221 25.42 12.94 21.39
C GLU A 221 25.77 13.73 20.14
N LYS A 222 26.25 13.02 19.10
CA LYS A 222 26.68 13.61 17.83
C LYS A 222 25.57 13.70 16.80
N LEU A 223 24.61 12.77 16.84
CA LEU A 223 23.54 12.70 15.85
C LEU A 223 22.41 13.69 16.18
N PRO A 224 22.00 14.58 15.25
CA PRO A 224 20.91 15.54 15.46
C PRO A 224 19.63 14.87 15.98
N LYS A 225 19.36 13.67 15.45
CA LYS A 225 18.25 12.80 15.85
C LYS A 225 18.33 12.38 17.33
N GLN A 226 19.49 11.94 17.81
CA GLN A 226 19.71 11.57 19.23
C GLN A 226 19.57 12.79 20.15
N ARG A 227 20.13 13.94 19.72
CA ARG A 227 20.02 15.19 20.47
C ARG A 227 18.56 15.65 20.62
N ALA A 228 17.72 15.42 19.62
CA ALA A 228 16.29 15.67 19.72
C ALA A 228 15.61 14.76 20.76
N LYS A 229 15.99 13.47 20.84
CA LYS A 229 15.54 12.52 21.89
C LYS A 229 15.81 13.10 23.27
N THR A 230 17.06 13.48 23.51
CA THR A 230 17.51 13.90 24.84
C THR A 230 16.93 15.26 25.24
N ARG A 231 16.64 16.15 24.29
CA ARG A 231 15.94 17.42 24.55
C ARG A 231 14.51 17.22 25.05
N VAL A 232 13.74 16.29 24.48
CA VAL A 232 12.37 16.00 24.95
C VAL A 232 12.41 15.44 26.37
N VAL A 233 13.34 14.53 26.65
CA VAL A 233 13.56 13.96 28.00
C VAL A 233 13.88 15.05 29.01
N ILE A 234 14.81 15.96 28.67
CA ILE A 234 15.15 17.11 29.51
C ILE A 234 13.91 17.97 29.77
N LYS A 235 13.12 18.27 28.74
CA LYS A 235 11.91 19.11 28.86
C LYS A 235 10.87 18.53 29.83
N VAL A 236 10.63 17.22 29.75
CA VAL A 236 9.73 16.51 30.68
C VAL A 236 10.27 16.48 32.10
N LEU A 237 11.57 16.24 32.27
CA LEU A 237 12.21 16.28 33.59
C LEU A 237 12.20 17.69 34.19
N GLU A 238 12.36 18.72 33.37
CA GLU A 238 12.25 20.14 33.77
C GLU A 238 10.82 20.49 34.19
N GLU A 239 9.80 20.02 33.46
CA GLU A 239 8.40 20.17 33.87
C GLU A 239 8.14 19.51 35.22
N ILE A 240 8.69 18.30 35.46
CA ILE A 240 8.57 17.63 36.75
C ILE A 240 9.29 18.43 37.83
N TYR A 241 10.53 18.85 37.60
CA TYR A 241 11.34 19.64 38.54
C TYR A 241 10.66 20.96 38.92
N ASN A 242 10.15 21.71 37.94
CA ASN A 242 9.50 23.00 38.16
C ASN A 242 8.18 22.85 38.93
N ASN A 243 7.37 21.83 38.62
CA ASN A 243 6.13 21.53 39.34
C ASN A 243 6.37 20.98 40.76
N LEU A 244 7.61 20.62 41.09
CA LEU A 244 8.04 20.17 42.41
C LEU A 244 8.76 21.24 43.22
N LEU A 245 8.97 22.44 42.67
CA LEU A 245 9.54 23.59 43.37
C LEU A 245 8.54 24.75 43.54
N GLY A 246 7.46 24.76 42.76
CA GLY A 246 6.24 25.53 43.08
C GLY A 246 5.41 24.85 44.15
#